data_AF-A0A3M1IP21-F1
#
_entry.id   AF-A0A3M1IP21-F1
#
_cell.length_a   1.000
_cell.length_b   1.000
_cell.length_c   1.000
_cell.angle_alpha   90.00
_cell.angle_beta   90.00
_cell.angle_gamma   90.00
#
_symmetry.space_group_name_H-M   'P 1'
#
loop_
_entity.id
_entity.type
_entity.pdbx_description
1 polymer ?
#
loop_
_entity_poly.entity_id
_entity_poly.type
_entity_poly.pdbx_seq_one_letter_code
_entity_poly.pdbx_strand_id
1 'polypeptide(L)'
;MAEFIILMAIMMSMLALSIDAMLPAFNDIASDLALENATDVQYILSAMFGGLAVGQLFYGPISDSFGRKPAIYLAATIFCTGCLLSIFTDNFAVMLVGRVLQGLGAAGNRIVVMAIVRDTYSGRMMARVASFVMSIFILVPVIAPFIGQGILWVAEWHMIFVMFLTVSLAATAWFFLRQHET
;
A
#
# COMPACT_ATOMS: atom_id res chain seq x y z
N MET A 1 -10.12 -1.86 20.96
CA MET A 1 -10.95 -2.11 19.75
C MET A 1 -10.78 -1.02 18.69
N ALA A 2 -11.00 0.26 19.01
CA ALA A 2 -10.81 1.34 18.03
C ALA A 2 -9.38 1.39 17.46
N GLU A 3 -8.37 1.26 18.32
CA GLU A 3 -6.95 1.16 17.92
C GLU A 3 -6.71 0.04 16.89
N PHE A 4 -7.20 -1.17 17.16
CA PHE A 4 -7.07 -2.30 16.23
C PHE A 4 -7.72 -2.01 14.88
N ILE A 5 -8.95 -1.46 14.88
CA ILE A 5 -9.67 -1.10 13.65
C ILE A 5 -8.86 -0.06 12.84
N ILE A 6 -8.34 0.97 13.49
CA ILE A 6 -7.56 2.02 12.84
C ILE A 6 -6.29 1.44 12.23
N LEU A 7 -5.56 0.62 12.98
CA LEU A 7 -4.34 -0.03 12.49
C LEU A 7 -4.62 -0.93 11.28
N MET A 8 -5.62 -1.81 11.37
CA MET A 8 -6.03 -2.68 10.27
C MET A 8 -6.47 -1.86 9.05
N ALA A 9 -7.21 -0.78 9.26
CA ALA A 9 -7.66 0.09 8.19
C ALA A 9 -6.50 0.82 7.50
N ILE A 10 -5.53 1.38 8.24
CA ILE A 10 -4.36 2.04 7.66
C ILE A 10 -3.56 1.03 6.82
N MET A 11 -3.27 -0.15 7.38
CA MET A 11 -2.53 -1.19 6.66
C MET A 11 -3.24 -1.61 5.37
N MET A 12 -4.56 -1.85 5.44
CA MET A 12 -5.36 -2.18 4.25
C MET A 12 -5.40 -1.04 3.23
N SER A 13 -5.44 0.20 3.70
CA SER A 13 -5.56 1.39 2.86
C SER A 13 -4.27 1.79 2.15
N MET A 14 -3.13 1.17 2.50
CA MET A 14 -1.86 1.36 1.79
C MET A 14 -2.01 1.16 0.27
N LEU A 15 -2.84 0.20 -0.15
CA LEU A 15 -3.11 -0.05 -1.57
C LEU A 15 -3.77 1.16 -2.24
N ALA A 16 -4.90 1.63 -1.68
CA ALA A 16 -5.64 2.78 -2.20
C ALA A 16 -4.78 4.05 -2.20
N LEU A 17 -4.12 4.33 -1.08
CA LEU A 17 -3.23 5.47 -0.93
C LEU A 17 -2.14 5.49 -2.02
N SER A 18 -1.55 4.33 -2.31
CA SER A 18 -0.46 4.20 -3.29
C SER A 18 -0.90 4.41 -4.75
N ILE A 19 -2.16 4.13 -5.05
CA ILE A 19 -2.76 4.32 -6.37
C ILE A 19 -3.19 5.78 -6.51
N ASP A 20 -4.05 6.23 -5.61
CA ASP A 20 -4.85 7.44 -5.79
C ASP A 20 -4.07 8.72 -5.47
N ALA A 21 -3.14 8.67 -4.51
CA ALA A 21 -2.28 9.83 -4.19
C ALA A 21 -1.25 10.12 -5.30
N MET A 22 -1.02 9.19 -6.22
CA MET A 22 -0.07 9.40 -7.31
C MET A 22 -0.70 10.10 -8.52
N LEU A 23 -2.00 9.95 -8.74
CA LEU A 23 -2.70 10.48 -9.91
C LEU A 23 -2.41 11.95 -10.24
N PRO A 24 -2.38 12.90 -9.28
CA PRO A 24 -2.06 14.29 -9.59
C PRO A 24 -0.61 14.50 -10.09
N ALA A 25 0.33 13.60 -9.76
CA ALA A 25 1.73 13.70 -10.14
C ALA A 25 2.05 13.16 -11.54
N PHE A 26 1.07 12.64 -12.28
CA PHE A 26 1.34 11.93 -13.53
C PHE A 26 1.98 12.82 -14.60
N ASN A 27 1.52 14.07 -14.71
CA ASN A 27 2.11 15.00 -15.67
C ASN A 27 3.56 15.35 -15.30
N ASP A 28 3.81 15.59 -14.00
CA ASP A 28 5.14 15.91 -13.49
C ASP A 28 6.10 14.74 -13.75
N ILE A 29 5.69 13.52 -13.44
CA ILE A 29 6.48 12.29 -13.68
C ILE A 29 6.75 12.07 -15.16
N ALA A 30 5.75 12.29 -16.02
CA ALA A 30 5.92 12.12 -17.45
C ALA A 30 6.96 13.11 -18.02
N SER A 31 6.95 14.35 -17.52
CA SER A 31 7.94 15.36 -17.91
C SER A 31 9.33 15.13 -17.33
N ASP A 32 9.43 14.78 -16.05
CA ASP A 32 10.68 14.62 -15.32
C ASP A 32 11.46 13.37 -15.78
N LEU A 33 10.75 12.29 -16.09
CA LEU A 33 11.34 11.07 -16.67
C LEU A 33 11.47 11.11 -18.20
N ALA A 34 11.19 12.27 -18.81
CA ALA A 34 11.29 12.51 -20.26
C ALA A 34 10.62 11.42 -21.12
N LEU A 35 9.39 11.05 -20.79
CA LEU A 35 8.67 10.00 -21.52
C LEU A 35 8.37 10.45 -22.96
N GLU A 36 8.68 9.58 -23.94
CA GLU A 36 8.41 9.85 -25.36
C GLU A 36 6.91 9.97 -25.64
N ASN A 37 6.09 9.13 -25.00
CA ASN A 37 4.63 9.23 -25.05
C ASN A 37 4.08 9.52 -23.65
N ALA A 38 3.38 10.65 -23.49
CA ALA A 38 2.78 11.03 -22.21
C ALA A 38 1.79 9.98 -21.66
N THR A 39 1.18 9.18 -22.52
CA THR A 39 0.28 8.08 -22.13
C THR A 39 1.00 6.94 -21.40
N ASP A 40 2.31 6.79 -21.60
CA ASP A 40 3.09 5.70 -21.00
C ASP A 40 3.09 5.76 -19.47
N VAL A 41 2.88 6.94 -18.87
CA VAL A 41 2.73 7.09 -17.42
C VAL A 41 1.63 6.19 -16.83
N GLN A 42 0.62 5.79 -17.62
CA GLN A 42 -0.43 4.86 -17.21
C GLN A 42 0.11 3.46 -16.88
N TYR A 43 1.24 3.05 -17.47
CA TYR A 43 1.89 1.78 -17.14
C TYR A 43 2.29 1.69 -15.67
N ILE A 44 2.43 2.82 -14.97
CA ILE A 44 2.69 2.83 -13.53
C ILE A 44 1.56 2.11 -12.77
N LEU A 45 0.30 2.39 -13.12
CA LEU A 45 -0.86 1.73 -12.51
C LEU A 45 -0.93 0.26 -12.93
N SER A 46 -0.70 -0.02 -14.23
CA SER A 46 -0.70 -1.38 -14.76
C SER A 46 0.35 -2.26 -14.08
N ALA A 47 1.57 -1.74 -13.87
CA ALA A 47 2.66 -2.42 -13.20
C ALA A 47 2.30 -2.73 -11.73
N MET A 48 1.70 -1.76 -11.03
CA MET A 48 1.25 -1.96 -9.66
C MET A 48 0.14 -3.01 -9.58
N PHE A 49 -0.86 -2.98 -10.47
CA PHE A 49 -1.90 -4.01 -10.52
C PHE A 49 -1.34 -5.38 -10.92
N GLY A 50 -0.32 -5.45 -11.77
CA GLY A 50 0.42 -6.67 -12.06
C GLY A 50 1.05 -7.28 -10.80
N GLY A 51 1.78 -6.46 -10.04
CA GLY A 51 2.35 -6.87 -8.75
C GLY A 51 1.29 -7.30 -7.74
N LEU A 52 0.17 -6.57 -7.67
CA LEU A 52 -0.97 -6.88 -6.81
C LEU A 52 -1.56 -8.25 -7.17
N ALA A 53 -1.82 -8.52 -8.46
CA ALA A 53 -2.42 -9.76 -8.92
C ALA A 53 -1.54 -10.97 -8.57
N VAL A 54 -0.23 -10.85 -8.79
CA VAL A 54 0.76 -11.87 -8.41
C VAL A 54 0.73 -12.07 -6.90
N GLY A 55 0.83 -10.99 -6.11
CA GLY A 55 0.84 -11.08 -4.65
C GLY A 55 -0.40 -11.73 -4.08
N GLN A 56 -1.57 -11.45 -4.64
CA GLN A 56 -2.83 -12.01 -4.13
C GLN A 56 -2.85 -13.54 -4.11
N LEU A 57 -2.14 -14.19 -5.04
CA LEU A 57 -2.05 -15.65 -5.12
C LEU A 57 -1.18 -16.25 -4.02
N PHE A 58 -0.12 -15.55 -3.59
CA PHE A 58 0.88 -16.09 -2.68
C PHE A 58 0.61 -15.77 -1.21
N TYR A 59 0.04 -14.59 -0.90
CA TYR A 59 -0.08 -14.17 0.49
C TYR A 59 -1.09 -14.97 1.32
N GLY A 60 -2.08 -15.62 0.71
CA GLY A 60 -2.95 -16.56 1.42
C GLY A 60 -2.14 -17.74 1.99
N PRO A 61 -1.56 -18.60 1.13
CA PRO A 61 -0.72 -19.71 1.56
C PRO A 61 0.46 -19.31 2.46
N ILE A 62 1.15 -18.21 2.16
CA ILE A 62 2.28 -17.74 2.99
C ILE A 62 1.79 -17.39 4.40
N SER A 63 0.67 -16.68 4.51
CA SER A 63 0.12 -16.27 5.79
C SER A 63 -0.42 -17.45 6.61
N ASP A 64 -0.96 -18.47 5.96
CA ASP A 64 -1.46 -19.68 6.63
C ASP A 64 -0.32 -20.62 7.07
N SER A 65 0.81 -20.63 6.35
CA SER A 65 1.95 -21.53 6.64
C SER A 65 3.00 -20.94 7.57
N PHE A 66 3.40 -19.68 7.35
CA PHE A 66 4.41 -18.99 8.15
C PHE A 66 3.83 -18.12 9.28
N GLY A 67 2.50 -18.00 9.32
CA GLY A 67 1.79 -17.16 10.28
C GLY A 67 1.56 -15.72 9.80
N ARG A 68 0.68 -15.02 10.52
CA ARG A 68 0.17 -13.70 10.11
C ARG A 68 1.24 -12.61 10.21
N LYS A 69 2.00 -12.57 11.30
CA LYS A 69 3.04 -11.54 11.54
C LYS A 69 4.18 -11.59 10.51
N PRO A 70 4.84 -12.74 10.25
CA PRO A 70 5.90 -12.81 9.26
C PRO A 70 5.43 -12.43 7.85
N ALA A 71 4.19 -12.80 7.48
CA ALA A 71 3.62 -12.42 6.20
C ALA A 71 3.44 -10.89 6.06
N ILE A 72 3.01 -10.18 7.11
CA ILE A 72 2.96 -8.71 7.13
C ILE A 72 4.35 -8.09 7.01
N TYR A 73 5.37 -8.63 7.69
CA TYR A 73 6.72 -8.07 7.60
C TYR A 73 7.34 -8.29 6.22
N LEU A 74 7.10 -9.44 5.59
CA LEU A 74 7.49 -9.69 4.21
C LEU A 74 6.81 -8.68 3.26
N ALA A 75 5.50 -8.51 3.41
CA ALA A 75 4.71 -7.55 2.64
C ALA A 75 5.23 -6.11 2.77
N ALA A 76 5.45 -5.66 4.01
CA ALA A 76 5.98 -4.33 4.31
C ALA A 76 7.41 -4.14 3.75
N THR A 77 8.27 -5.15 3.86
CA THR A 77 9.66 -5.08 3.36
C THR A 77 9.66 -4.94 1.84
N ILE A 78 8.88 -5.76 1.13
CA ILE A 78 8.74 -5.68 -0.33
C ILE A 78 8.17 -4.33 -0.75
N PHE A 79 7.12 -3.85 -0.06
CA PHE A 79 6.52 -2.55 -0.31
C PHE A 79 7.53 -1.40 -0.14
N CYS A 80 8.22 -1.37 1.00
CA CYS A 80 9.22 -0.34 1.31
C CYS A 80 10.39 -0.36 0.32
N THR A 81 10.81 -1.54 -0.14
CA THR A 81 11.83 -1.68 -1.19
C THR A 81 11.36 -1.03 -2.49
N GLY A 82 10.10 -1.28 -2.88
CA GLY A 82 9.48 -0.63 -4.02
C GLY A 82 9.39 0.89 -3.87
N CYS A 83 9.08 1.41 -2.67
CA CYS A 83 9.12 2.85 -2.40
C CYS A 83 10.53 3.41 -2.56
N LEU A 84 11.55 2.77 -1.98
CA LEU A 84 12.94 3.23 -2.09
C LEU A 84 13.40 3.30 -3.56
N LEU A 85 13.08 2.28 -4.37
CA LEU A 85 13.36 2.32 -5.81
C LEU A 85 12.69 3.52 -6.48
N SER A 86 11.41 3.78 -6.17
CA SER A 86 10.69 4.91 -6.76
C SER A 86 11.12 6.29 -6.23
N ILE A 87 11.69 6.38 -5.01
CA ILE A 87 12.21 7.64 -4.44
C ILE A 87 13.50 8.07 -5.12
N PHE A 88 14.36 7.11 -5.50
CA PHE A 88 15.71 7.41 -6.01
C PHE A 88 15.86 7.18 -7.52
N THR A 89 14.75 6.97 -8.23
CA THR A 89 14.79 6.68 -9.66
C THR A 89 14.59 7.92 -10.52
N ASP A 90 15.46 8.07 -11.51
CA ASP A 90 15.29 8.97 -12.66
C ASP A 90 15.03 8.16 -13.95
N ASN A 91 14.68 6.87 -13.81
CA ASN A 91 14.42 5.96 -14.91
C ASN A 91 13.02 5.34 -14.82
N PHE A 92 12.27 5.43 -15.91
CA PHE A 92 10.90 4.92 -15.97
C PHE A 92 10.80 3.40 -15.79
N ALA A 93 11.71 2.61 -16.33
CA ALA A 93 11.70 1.16 -16.15
C ALA A 93 11.93 0.78 -14.67
N VAL A 94 12.84 1.46 -13.98
CA VAL A 94 13.07 1.25 -12.54
C VAL A 94 11.85 1.70 -11.72
N MET A 95 11.18 2.78 -12.12
CA MET A 95 9.90 3.19 -11.55
C MET A 95 8.84 2.08 -11.67
N LEU A 96 8.70 1.46 -12.84
CA LEU A 96 7.77 0.34 -13.04
C LEU A 96 8.12 -0.86 -12.14
N VAL A 97 9.40 -1.21 -12.00
CA VAL A 97 9.83 -2.27 -11.07
C VAL A 97 9.46 -1.91 -9.63
N GLY A 98 9.73 -0.68 -9.19
CA GLY A 98 9.33 -0.19 -7.88
C GLY A 98 7.82 -0.31 -7.65
N ARG A 99 7.02 -0.05 -8.69
CA ARG A 99 5.56 -0.14 -8.67
C ARG A 99 5.04 -1.59 -8.62
N VAL A 100 5.67 -2.51 -9.33
CA VAL A 100 5.39 -3.96 -9.19
C VAL A 100 5.64 -4.41 -7.75
N LEU A 101 6.77 -4.02 -7.15
CA LEU A 101 7.08 -4.37 -5.75
C LEU A 101 6.08 -3.76 -4.77
N GLN A 102 5.69 -2.49 -4.95
CA GLN A 102 4.63 -1.86 -4.14
C GLN A 102 3.30 -2.62 -4.27
N GLY A 103 2.91 -3.01 -5.49
CA GLY A 103 1.73 -3.85 -5.71
C GLY A 103 1.79 -5.19 -4.98
N LEU A 104 2.95 -5.88 -5.09
CA LEU A 104 3.21 -7.15 -4.44
C LEU A 104 3.12 -7.02 -2.92
N GLY A 105 3.78 -6.02 -2.31
CA GLY A 105 3.70 -5.79 -0.87
C GLY A 105 2.30 -5.38 -0.39
N ALA A 106 1.60 -4.51 -1.14
CA ALA A 106 0.26 -4.05 -0.78
C ALA A 106 -0.79 -5.18 -0.80
N ALA A 107 -0.63 -6.19 -1.67
CA ALA A 107 -1.46 -7.40 -1.64
C ALA A 107 -1.43 -8.10 -0.28
N GLY A 108 -0.25 -8.23 0.32
CA GLY A 108 -0.06 -8.88 1.62
C GLY A 108 -0.80 -8.15 2.73
N ASN A 109 -0.68 -6.82 2.79
CA ASN A 109 -1.42 -6.02 3.76
C ASN A 109 -2.94 -6.25 3.65
N ARG A 110 -3.49 -6.25 2.43
CA ARG A 110 -4.94 -6.45 2.24
C ARG A 110 -5.41 -7.85 2.66
N ILE A 111 -4.70 -8.89 2.23
CA ILE A 111 -5.11 -10.28 2.50
C ILE A 111 -4.95 -10.63 3.97
N VAL A 112 -3.78 -10.33 4.54
CA VAL A 112 -3.43 -10.77 5.88
C VAL A 112 -4.19 -9.98 6.94
N VAL A 113 -4.46 -8.68 6.73
CA VAL A 113 -5.34 -7.90 7.62
C VAL A 113 -6.73 -8.52 7.73
N MET A 114 -7.33 -8.90 6.60
CA MET A 114 -8.65 -9.54 6.60
C MET A 114 -8.63 -10.92 7.25
N ALA A 115 -7.55 -11.68 7.09
CA ALA A 115 -7.35 -12.92 7.81
C ALA A 115 -7.26 -12.70 9.33
N ILE A 116 -6.44 -11.74 9.79
CA ILE A 116 -6.30 -11.40 11.22
C ILE A 116 -7.66 -10.99 11.82
N VAL A 117 -8.46 -10.17 11.13
CA VAL A 117 -9.80 -9.79 11.59
C VAL A 117 -10.70 -11.02 11.78
N ARG A 118 -10.64 -11.98 10.86
CA ARG A 118 -11.42 -13.23 10.89
C ARG A 118 -10.93 -14.22 11.94
N ASP A 119 -9.62 -14.25 12.20
CA ASP A 119 -9.01 -15.12 13.20
C ASP A 119 -9.23 -14.57 14.62
N THR A 120 -9.32 -13.25 14.78
CA THR A 120 -9.47 -12.58 16.08
C THR A 120 -10.92 -12.50 16.55
N TYR A 121 -11.87 -12.32 15.63
CA TYR A 121 -13.28 -12.08 15.96
C TYR A 121 -14.19 -13.05 15.21
N SER A 122 -15.33 -13.42 15.83
CA SER A 122 -16.34 -14.30 15.23
C SER A 122 -17.74 -13.69 15.24
N GLY A 123 -18.62 -14.23 14.38
CA GLY A 123 -20.03 -13.85 14.31
C GLY A 123 -20.27 -12.36 14.07
N ARG A 124 -21.16 -11.75 14.86
CA ARG A 124 -21.55 -10.34 14.71
C ARG A 124 -20.38 -9.37 14.93
N MET A 125 -19.44 -9.74 15.79
CA MET A 125 -18.28 -8.90 16.11
C MET A 125 -17.31 -8.84 14.93
N MET A 126 -17.05 -9.98 14.28
CA MET A 126 -16.24 -10.04 13.06
C MET A 126 -16.81 -9.13 11.98
N ALA A 127 -18.12 -9.26 11.72
CA ALA A 127 -18.82 -8.45 10.73
C ALA A 127 -18.68 -6.96 11.04
N ARG A 128 -18.88 -6.57 12.31
CA ARG A 128 -18.76 -5.17 12.75
C ARG A 128 -17.36 -4.61 12.54
N VAL A 129 -16.32 -5.34 12.92
CA VAL A 129 -14.91 -4.91 12.75
C VAL A 129 -14.56 -4.81 11.27
N ALA A 130 -14.91 -5.82 10.47
CA ALA A 130 -14.69 -5.82 9.03
C ALA A 130 -15.41 -4.64 8.34
N SER A 131 -16.66 -4.35 8.73
CA SER A 131 -17.39 -3.19 8.23
C SER A 131 -16.69 -1.88 8.54
N PHE A 132 -16.20 -1.68 9.77
CA PHE A 132 -15.47 -0.44 10.09
C PHE A 132 -14.17 -0.29 9.31
N VAL A 133 -13.39 -1.38 9.17
CA VAL A 133 -12.17 -1.39 8.36
C VAL A 133 -12.49 -1.02 6.92
N MET A 134 -13.53 -1.62 6.33
CA MET A 134 -13.98 -1.32 4.97
C MET A 134 -14.52 0.12 4.84
N SER A 135 -15.25 0.63 5.82
CA SER A 135 -15.75 2.01 5.82
C SER A 135 -14.61 3.02 5.75
N ILE A 136 -13.54 2.80 6.53
CA ILE A 136 -12.35 3.67 6.48
C ILE A 136 -11.66 3.50 5.12
N PHE A 137 -11.48 2.27 4.65
CA PHE A 137 -10.87 2.01 3.35
C PHE A 137 -11.59 2.73 2.20
N ILE A 138 -12.92 2.76 2.18
CA ILE A 138 -13.71 3.44 1.14
C ILE A 138 -13.46 4.96 1.13
N LEU A 139 -13.16 5.56 2.29
CA LEU A 139 -12.87 6.99 2.38
C LEU A 139 -11.47 7.34 1.86
N VAL A 140 -10.51 6.42 1.93
CA VAL A 140 -9.13 6.72 1.57
C VAL A 140 -8.96 7.10 0.09
N PRO A 141 -9.49 6.37 -0.91
CA PRO A 141 -9.44 6.78 -2.32
C PRO A 141 -9.99 8.18 -2.59
N VAL A 142 -10.97 8.63 -1.80
CA VAL A 142 -11.55 9.97 -1.94
C VAL A 142 -10.56 11.04 -1.48
N ILE A 143 -9.81 10.77 -0.41
CA ILE A 143 -8.92 11.75 0.23
C ILE A 143 -7.49 11.68 -0.34
N ALA A 144 -7.04 10.51 -0.78
CA ALA A 144 -5.67 10.25 -1.21
C ALA A 144 -5.19 11.18 -2.34
N PRO A 145 -5.97 11.47 -3.41
CA PRO A 145 -5.55 12.43 -4.44
C PRO A 145 -5.29 13.83 -3.88
N PHE A 146 -6.08 14.26 -2.89
CA PHE A 146 -5.86 15.56 -2.23
C PHE A 146 -4.57 15.58 -1.42
N ILE A 147 -4.22 14.47 -0.77
CA ILE A 147 -2.94 14.33 -0.06
C ILE A 147 -1.79 14.43 -1.07
N GLY A 148 -1.89 13.68 -2.18
CA GLY A 148 -0.91 13.74 -3.26
C GLY A 148 -0.73 15.15 -3.81
N GLN A 149 -1.84 15.81 -4.16
CA GLN A 149 -1.83 17.18 -4.67
C GLN A 149 -1.26 18.17 -3.65
N GLY A 150 -1.57 18.00 -2.37
CA GLY A 150 -1.04 18.85 -1.30
C GLY A 150 0.48 18.72 -1.15
N ILE A 151 1.04 17.53 -1.38
CA ILE A 151 2.50 17.33 -1.42
C ILE A 151 3.09 18.09 -2.61
N LEU A 152 2.49 17.98 -3.79
CA LEU A 152 2.98 18.62 -5.02
C LEU A 152 2.96 20.16 -4.98
N TRP A 153 2.17 20.76 -4.08
CA TRP A 153 2.21 22.22 -3.89
C TRP A 153 3.47 22.73 -3.18
N VAL A 154 4.19 21.86 -2.47
CA VAL A 154 5.34 22.25 -1.64
C VAL A 154 6.60 21.45 -1.92
N ALA A 155 6.51 20.35 -2.65
CA ALA A 155 7.63 19.46 -2.94
C ALA A 155 7.42 18.64 -4.22
N GLU A 156 8.49 17.98 -4.67
CA GLU A 156 8.50 17.13 -5.87
C GLU A 156 7.72 15.83 -5.69
N TRP A 157 7.38 15.19 -6.82
CA TRP A 157 6.59 13.96 -6.85
C TRP A 157 7.24 12.79 -6.09
N HIS A 158 8.57 12.75 -5.97
CA HIS A 158 9.27 11.71 -5.19
C HIS A 158 8.81 11.68 -3.72
N MET A 159 8.37 12.82 -3.18
CA MET A 159 7.88 12.92 -1.79
C MET A 159 6.58 12.16 -1.54
N ILE A 160 5.80 11.86 -2.58
CA ILE A 160 4.63 10.98 -2.47
C ILE A 160 5.08 9.56 -2.07
N PHE A 161 6.20 9.09 -2.60
CA PHE A 161 6.77 7.79 -2.24
C PHE A 161 7.43 7.79 -0.86
N VAL A 162 8.04 8.90 -0.46
CA VAL A 162 8.54 9.09 0.92
C VAL A 162 7.37 9.01 1.91
N MET A 163 6.22 9.59 1.56
CA MET A 163 5.01 9.49 2.37
C MET A 163 4.53 8.03 2.47
N PHE A 164 4.46 7.29 1.36
CA PHE A 164 4.10 5.87 1.40
C PHE A 164 5.06 5.04 2.28
N LEU A 165 6.37 5.27 2.13
CA LEU A 165 7.39 4.61 2.94
C LEU A 165 7.18 4.91 4.43
N THR A 166 6.96 6.18 4.77
CA THR A 166 6.76 6.62 6.15
C THR A 166 5.50 6.00 6.77
N VAL A 167 4.38 6.02 6.04
CA VAL A 167 3.12 5.42 6.51
C VAL A 167 3.26 3.91 6.66
N SER A 168 3.93 3.24 5.72
CA SER A 168 4.19 1.80 5.80
C SER A 168 5.03 1.46 7.03
N LEU A 169 6.15 2.16 7.25
CA LEU A 169 7.02 1.93 8.40
C LEU A 169 6.31 2.22 9.73
N ALA A 170 5.56 3.32 9.81
CA ALA A 170 4.80 3.67 11.01
C ALA A 170 3.71 2.63 11.31
N ALA A 171 2.97 2.18 10.29
CA ALA A 171 1.93 1.15 10.45
C ALA A 171 2.53 -0.20 10.84
N THR A 172 3.63 -0.61 10.21
CA THR A 172 4.32 -1.87 10.54
C THR A 172 4.94 -1.83 11.94
N ALA A 173 5.53 -0.70 12.35
CA ALA A 173 6.05 -0.52 13.72
C ALA A 173 4.92 -0.55 14.75
N TRP A 174 3.79 0.12 14.48
CA TRP A 174 2.61 0.07 15.34
C TRP A 174 2.05 -1.36 15.44
N PHE A 175 1.99 -2.07 14.33
CA PHE A 175 1.62 -3.48 14.29
C PHE A 175 2.54 -4.36 15.12
N PHE A 176 3.86 -4.18 15.01
CA PHE A 176 4.85 -4.90 15.81
C PHE A 176 4.65 -4.69 17.32
N LEU A 177 4.42 -3.44 17.75
CA LEU A 177 4.27 -3.10 19.17
C LEU A 177 2.95 -3.57 19.80
N ARG A 178 1.89 -3.70 19.00
CA ARG A 178 0.52 -3.93 19.53
C ARG A 178 -0.04 -5.32 19.25
N GLN A 179 0.35 -5.95 18.16
CA GLN A 179 -0.12 -7.31 17.91
C GLN A 179 0.61 -8.28 18.82
N HIS A 180 -0.15 -8.99 19.64
CA HIS A 180 0.35 -10.14 20.37
C HIS A 180 0.42 -11.32 19.39
N GLU A 181 1.38 -12.22 19.56
CA GLU A 181 1.56 -13.36 18.65
C GLU A 181 0.26 -14.18 18.58
N THR A 182 -0.26 -14.34 17.37
CA THR A 182 -1.33 -15.30 17.01
C THR A 182 -0.69 -16.51 16.37
#